data_AF-A0A6A0AMB1-F1
#
_entry.id   AF-A0A6A0AMB1-F1
#
_cell.length_a   1.000
_cell.length_b   1.000
_cell.length_c   1.000
_cell.angle_alpha   90.00
_cell.angle_beta   90.00
_cell.angle_gamma   90.00
#
_symmetry.space_group_name_H-M   'P 1'
#
loop_
_entity.id
_entity.type
_entity.pdbx_description
1 polymer ?
#
loop_
_entity_poly.entity_id
_entity_poly.type
_entity_poly.pdbx_seq_one_letter_code
_entity_poly.pdbx_strand_id
1 'polypeptide(L)'
;MVQTVTVDYREEQANCELFLKNFVDPYSDSHQPKYSQLLQDIANRRKRSLDIDLDDVSTFFESGEHSAPQFARNIERNTRTYVKLF
;
A
#
# COMPACT_ATOMS: atom_id res chain seq x y z
N MET A 1 4.60 -14.68 -27.38
CA MET A 1 5.80 -14.18 -26.68
C MET A 1 5.37 -13.79 -25.28
N VAL A 2 5.83 -14.50 -24.24
CA VAL A 2 5.54 -14.11 -22.85
C VAL A 2 6.51 -13.00 -22.48
N GLN A 3 6.03 -11.76 -22.37
CA GLN A 3 6.84 -10.68 -21.80
C GLN A 3 7.01 -11.00 -20.31
N THR A 4 8.22 -11.37 -19.89
CA THR A 4 8.58 -11.41 -18.49
C THR A 4 8.70 -9.97 -18.00
N VAL A 5 7.65 -9.47 -17.35
CA VAL A 5 7.70 -8.19 -16.63
C VAL A 5 8.54 -8.42 -15.38
N THR A 6 9.77 -7.92 -15.39
CA THR A 6 10.63 -7.91 -14.21
C THR A 6 10.13 -6.83 -13.27
N VAL A 7 9.76 -7.20 -12.04
CA VAL A 7 9.32 -6.28 -10.99
C VAL A 7 10.56 -5.67 -10.32
N ASP A 8 10.63 -4.34 -10.24
CA ASP A 8 11.67 -3.64 -9.48
C ASP A 8 11.22 -3.48 -8.02
N TYR A 9 11.71 -4.35 -7.14
CA TYR A 9 11.32 -4.32 -5.73
C TYR A 9 11.80 -3.09 -4.95
N ARG A 10 12.73 -2.28 -5.50
CA ARG A 10 13.10 -0.99 -4.88
C ARG A 10 12.01 0.04 -5.09
N GLU A 11 11.44 0.09 -6.29
CA GLU A 11 10.30 0.94 -6.60
C GLU A 11 9.06 0.49 -5.80
N GLU A 12 8.83 -0.83 -5.75
CA GLU A 12 7.71 -1.38 -4.98
C GLU A 12 7.82 -1.07 -3.48
N GLN A 13 9.03 -1.08 -2.90
CA GLN A 13 9.25 -0.65 -1.52
C GLN A 13 8.90 0.84 -1.32
N ALA A 14 9.30 1.70 -2.26
CA ALA A 14 8.94 3.12 -2.21
C ALA A 14 7.42 3.33 -2.31
N ASN A 15 6.73 2.52 -3.13
CA ASN A 15 5.27 2.52 -3.24
C ASN A 15 4.60 2.08 -1.94
N CYS A 16 5.13 1.06 -1.24
CA CYS A 16 4.64 0.69 0.10
C CYS A 16 4.69 1.88 1.06
N GLU A 17 5.85 2.55 1.16
CA GLU A 17 6.01 3.71 2.03
C GLU A 17 5.08 4.86 1.67
N LEU A 18 4.97 5.15 0.37
CA LEU A 18 4.12 6.21 -0.15
C LEU A 18 2.66 5.98 0.23
N PHE A 19 2.16 4.75 0.02
CA PHE A 19 0.80 4.36 0.37
C PHE A 19 0.52 4.52 1.87
N LEU A 20 1.39 3.96 2.72
CA LEU A 20 1.22 4.02 4.18
C LEU A 20 1.17 5.46 4.71
N LYS A 21 1.93 6.37 4.10
CA LYS A 21 2.03 7.78 4.52
C LYS A 21 0.86 8.64 3.99
N ASN A 22 0.32 8.34 2.82
CA ASN A 22 -0.52 9.30 2.09
C ASN A 22 -1.93 8.81 1.75
N PHE A 23 -2.27 7.53 1.93
CA PHE A 23 -3.62 7.08 1.63
C PHE A 23 -4.65 7.70 2.58
N VAL A 24 -5.57 8.48 2.00
CA VAL A 24 -6.76 9.01 2.67
C VAL A 24 -7.95 8.21 2.17
N ASP A 25 -8.73 7.67 3.10
CA ASP A 25 -9.90 6.84 2.79
C ASP A 25 -10.99 7.73 2.17
N PRO A 26 -11.39 7.50 0.91
CA PRO A 26 -12.38 8.34 0.24
C PRO A 26 -13.78 8.23 0.86
N TYR A 27 -14.03 7.20 1.68
CA TYR A 27 -15.31 6.99 2.36
C TYR A 27 -15.30 7.48 3.81
N SER A 28 -14.18 8.02 4.30
CA SER A 28 -14.07 8.59 5.64
C SER A 28 -14.32 10.09 5.61
N ASP A 29 -15.00 10.60 6.64
CA ASP A 29 -15.10 12.05 6.89
C ASP A 29 -13.75 12.68 7.31
N SER A 30 -12.74 11.84 7.60
CA SER A 30 -11.40 12.28 7.97
C SER A 30 -10.53 12.52 6.74
N HIS A 31 -9.89 13.69 6.70
CA HIS A 31 -8.89 14.01 5.67
C HIS A 31 -7.47 13.55 6.05
N GLN A 32 -7.35 12.72 7.09
CA GLN A 32 -6.08 12.26 7.62
C GLN A 32 -5.69 10.91 6.99
N PRO A 33 -4.39 10.62 6.80
CA PRO A 33 -3.99 9.35 6.22
C PRO A 33 -4.34 8.16 7.12
N LYS A 34 -5.19 7.25 6.63
CA LYS A 34 -5.77 6.11 7.36
C LYS A 34 -4.67 5.23 7.98
N TYR A 35 -3.73 4.78 7.15
CA TYR A 35 -2.69 3.85 7.57
C TYR A 35 -1.65 4.47 8.51
N SER A 36 -1.36 5.77 8.35
CA SER A 36 -0.51 6.51 9.29
C SER A 36 -1.11 6.55 10.70
N GLN A 37 -2.43 6.77 10.82
CA GLN A 37 -3.12 6.71 12.11
C GLN A 37 -3.06 5.30 12.73
N LEU A 38 -3.25 4.25 11.92
CA LEU A 38 -3.17 2.88 12.39
C LEU A 38 -1.74 2.51 12.84
N LEU A 39 -0.72 2.98 12.14
CA LEU A 39 0.68 2.83 12.57
C LEU A 39 0.94 3.57 13.89
N GLN A 40 0.34 4.74 14.10
CA GLN A 40 0.43 5.45 15.37
C GLN A 40 -0.24 4.66 16.52
N ASP A 41 -1.36 3.97 16.26
CA ASP A 41 -1.98 3.07 17.25
C ASP A 41 -1.06 1.92 17.63
N ILE A 42 -0.31 1.38 16.68
CA ILE A 42 0.67 0.32 16.93
C ILE A 42 1.85 0.86 17.72
N ALA A 43 2.38 2.04 17.35
CA ALA A 43 3.45 2.72 18.09
C ALA A 43 3.05 2.99 19.55
N ASN A 44 1.79 3.37 19.76
CA ASN A 44 1.20 3.57 21.08
C ASN A 44 0.80 2.26 21.80
N ARG A 45 1.09 1.10 21.20
CA ARG A 45 0.77 -0.25 21.72
C ARG A 45 -0.72 -0.49 21.96
N ARG A 46 -1.59 0.26 21.28
CA ARG A 46 -3.06 0.06 21.29
C ARG A 46 -3.49 -1.06 20.35
N LYS A 47 -2.73 -1.27 19.27
CA LYS A 47 -2.90 -2.37 18.31
C LYS A 47 -1.58 -3.13 18.13
N ARG A 48 -1.67 -4.35 17.63
CA ARG A 48 -0.52 -5.25 17.37
C ARG A 48 -0.42 -5.73 15.93
N SER A 49 -1.48 -5.56 15.15
CA SER A 49 -1.55 -5.90 13.74
C SER A 49 -1.98 -4.68 12.95
N LEU A 50 -1.52 -4.62 11.70
CA LEU A 50 -1.98 -3.71 10.68
C LEU A 50 -2.60 -4.56 9.57
N ASP A 51 -3.89 -4.37 9.32
CA ASP A 51 -4.56 -5.00 8.18
C ASP A 51 -4.56 -3.99 7.03
N ILE A 52 -4.00 -4.38 5.90
CA ILE A 52 -3.93 -3.57 4.67
C ILE A 52 -4.92 -4.13 3.67
N ASP A 53 -5.88 -3.31 3.26
CA ASP A 53 -6.87 -3.67 2.24
C ASP A 53 -6.31 -3.45 0.83
N LEU A 54 -6.44 -4.44 -0.05
CA LEU A 54 -6.00 -4.31 -1.43
C LEU A 54 -6.90 -3.38 -2.25
N ASP A 55 -8.15 -3.14 -1.83
CA ASP A 55 -9.04 -2.18 -2.46
C ASP A 55 -8.57 -0.74 -2.19
N ASP A 56 -8.08 -0.46 -0.97
CA ASP A 56 -7.45 0.83 -0.64
C ASP A 56 -6.19 1.05 -1.49
N VAL A 57 -5.34 0.01 -1.60
CA VAL A 57 -4.13 0.05 -2.42
C VAL A 57 -4.48 0.30 -3.88
N SER A 58 -5.48 -0.42 -4.42
CA SER A 58 -5.94 -0.25 -5.80
C SER A 58 -6.45 1.17 -6.01
N THR A 59 -7.30 1.67 -5.11
CA THR A 59 -7.86 3.03 -5.17
C THR A 59 -6.77 4.10 -5.16
N PHE A 60 -5.75 3.95 -4.31
CA PHE A 60 -4.65 4.91 -4.22
C PHE A 60 -3.81 5.00 -5.51
N PHE A 61 -3.61 3.87 -6.18
CA PHE A 61 -2.70 3.75 -7.31
C PHE A 61 -3.39 3.70 -8.68
N GLU A 62 -4.72 3.70 -8.73
CA GLU A 62 -5.49 3.64 -9.98
C GLU A 62 -5.29 4.89 -10.86
N SER A 63 -5.14 6.07 -10.24
CA SER A 63 -4.95 7.33 -10.98
C SER A 63 -4.20 8.39 -10.15
N GLY A 64 -3.59 9.36 -10.81
CA GLY A 64 -2.87 10.48 -10.16
C GLY A 64 -1.37 10.51 -10.42
N GLU A 65 -0.66 11.40 -9.72
CA GLU A 65 0.79 11.66 -9.89
C GLU A 65 1.66 10.44 -9.59
N HIS A 66 1.18 9.56 -8.72
CA HIS A 66 1.89 8.35 -8.31
C HIS A 66 1.22 7.07 -8.81
N SER A 67 0.47 7.12 -9.92
CA SER A 67 -0.30 5.95 -10.39
C SER A 67 0.61 4.73 -10.62
N ALA A 68 0.26 3.60 -10.02
CA ALA A 68 0.93 2.32 -10.18
C ALA A 68 -0.13 1.21 -10.29
N PRO A 69 -0.92 1.16 -11.38
CA PRO A 69 -2.15 0.36 -11.46
C PRO A 69 -1.93 -1.16 -11.38
N GLN A 70 -0.68 -1.64 -11.50
CA GLN A 70 -0.34 -3.05 -11.32
C GLN A 70 0.11 -3.39 -9.89
N PHE A 71 0.29 -2.41 -9.02
CA PHE A 71 0.88 -2.58 -7.69
C PHE A 71 0.08 -3.57 -6.83
N ALA A 72 -1.26 -3.38 -6.73
CA ALA A 72 -2.13 -4.31 -6.02
C ALA A 72 -2.05 -5.75 -6.58
N ARG A 73 -1.98 -5.90 -7.90
CA ARG A 73 -1.82 -7.21 -8.56
C ARG A 73 -0.45 -7.83 -8.30
N ASN A 74 0.60 -7.02 -8.18
CA ASN A 74 1.93 -7.52 -7.85
C ASN A 74 1.97 -8.04 -6.40
N ILE A 75 1.30 -7.34 -5.46
CA ILE A 75 1.11 -7.80 -4.07
C ILE A 75 0.37 -9.14 -4.04
N GLU A 76 -0.73 -9.26 -4.79
CA GLU A 76 -1.50 -10.51 -4.87
C GLU A 76 -0.66 -11.66 -5.43
N ARG A 77 0.13 -11.41 -6.48
CA ARG A 77 0.98 -12.43 -7.12
C ARG A 77 2.15 -12.90 -6.26
N ASN A 78 2.68 -12.06 -5.37
CA ASN A 78 3.86 -12.38 -4.58
C ASN A 78 3.78 -11.87 -3.13
N THR A 79 2.68 -12.16 -2.45
CA THR A 79 2.39 -11.62 -1.10
C THR A 79 3.52 -11.84 -0.09
N ARG A 80 4.20 -13.00 -0.13
CA ARG A 80 5.32 -13.30 0.78
C ARG A 80 6.50 -12.32 0.65
N THR A 81 6.71 -11.76 -0.54
CA THR A 81 7.75 -10.76 -0.76
C THR A 81 7.28 -9.41 -0.25
N TYR A 82 6.05 -9.01 -0.56
CA TYR A 82 5.49 -7.72 -0.13
C TYR A 82 5.34 -7.59 1.38
N VAL A 83 5.03 -8.67 2.09
CA VAL A 83 5.04 -8.68 3.57
C VAL A 83 6.40 -8.31 4.15
N LYS A 84 7.50 -8.48 3.40
CA LYS A 84 8.85 -8.06 3.83
C LYS A 84 9.22 -6.65 3.36
N LEU A 85 8.49 -6.10 2.38
CA LEU A 85 8.72 -4.76 1.85
C LEU A 85 7.94 -3.70 2.62
N PHE A 86 6.74 -4.03 3.09
CA PHE A 86 5.99 -3.27 4.09
C PHE A 86 6.70 -3.33 5.46
#